data_AF-A0AA94FHI9-F1
#
_entry.id   AF-A0AA94FHI9-F1
#
_cell.length_a   1.000
_cell.length_b   1.000
_cell.length_c   1.000
_cell.angle_alpha   90.00
_cell.angle_beta   90.00
_cell.angle_gamma   90.00
#
_symmetry.space_group_name_H-M   'P 1'
#
loop_
_entity.id
_entity.type
_entity.pdbx_description
1 polymer ?
#
loop_
_entity_poly.entity_id
_entity_poly.type
_entity_poly.pdbx_seq_one_letter_code
_entity_poly.pdbx_strand_id
1 'polypeptide(L)'
;MYYIIKVLISAILIVGISELSKRSSFVGAILASIPFVSVLAFIWIYVDTKNVETISKLSYSIFWLVIPSLVLFVILPIFLKYFNFYISLLGSIFITIISYYIMISLLQKFNISL
;
A
#
# COMPACT_ATOMS: atom_id res chain seq x y z
N MET A 1 -25.23 10.81 3.39
CA MET A 1 -25.12 10.16 2.06
C MET A 1 -23.70 10.15 1.50
N TYR A 2 -22.95 11.26 1.54
CA TYR A 2 -21.60 11.34 0.95
C TYR A 2 -20.62 10.26 1.44
N TYR A 3 -20.52 10.04 2.76
CA TYR A 3 -19.67 8.98 3.33
C TYR A 3 -20.09 7.56 2.92
N ILE A 4 -21.40 7.31 2.81
CA ILE A 4 -21.93 6.00 2.37
C ILE A 4 -21.45 5.69 0.95
N ILE A 5 -21.44 6.70 0.07
CA ILE A 5 -20.93 6.57 -1.31
C ILE A 5 -19.43 6.24 -1.30
N LYS A 6 -18.61 6.94 -0.50
CA LYS A 6 -17.17 6.67 -0.39
C LYS A 6 -16.90 5.22 0.05
N VAL A 7 -17.65 4.75 1.05
CA VAL A 7 -17.53 3.38 1.56
C VAL A 7 -17.94 2.36 0.49
N LEU A 8 -19.09 2.56 -0.18
CA LEU A 8 -19.56 1.64 -1.22
C LEU A 8 -18.58 1.54 -2.39
N ILE A 9 -18.07 2.67 -2.89
CA ILE A 9 -17.08 2.68 -3.98
C ILE A 9 -15.82 1.92 -3.56
N SER A 10 -15.33 2.16 -2.34
CA SER A 10 -14.12 1.50 -1.83
C SER A 10 -14.33 -0.01 -1.67
N ALA A 11 -15.47 -0.43 -1.12
CA ALA A 11 -15.80 -1.84 -0.95
C ALA A 11 -15.94 -2.57 -2.29
N ILE A 12 -16.66 -1.97 -3.25
CA ILE A 12 -16.83 -2.52 -4.60
C ILE A 12 -15.47 -2.67 -5.29
N LEU A 13 -14.60 -1.67 -5.18
CA LEU A 13 -13.26 -1.72 -5.76
C LEU A 13 -12.41 -2.84 -5.14
N ILE A 14 -12.38 -2.94 -3.80
CA ILE A 14 -11.61 -3.99 -3.10
C ILE A 14 -12.13 -5.39 -3.46
N VAL A 15 -13.45 -5.60 -3.42
CA VAL A 15 -14.07 -6.88 -3.78
C VAL A 15 -13.82 -7.20 -5.25
N GLY A 16 -13.99 -6.23 -6.16
CA GLY A 16 -13.74 -6.40 -7.59
C GLY A 16 -12.30 -6.81 -7.88
N ILE A 17 -11.31 -6.14 -7.26
CA ILE A 17 -9.90 -6.50 -7.38
C ILE A 17 -9.64 -7.91 -6.86
N SER A 18 -10.18 -8.27 -5.70
CA SER A 18 -10.04 -9.60 -5.10
C SER A 18 -10.60 -10.70 -6.02
N GLU A 19 -11.81 -10.52 -6.55
CA GLU A 19 -12.43 -11.50 -7.45
C GLU A 19 -11.72 -11.63 -8.79
N LEU A 20 -11.24 -10.52 -9.38
CA LEU A 20 -10.46 -10.55 -10.61
C LEU A 20 -9.10 -11.23 -10.41
N SER A 21 -8.48 -11.03 -9.25
CA SER A 21 -7.19 -11.65 -8.90
C SER A 21 -7.27 -13.17 -8.77
N LYS A 22 -8.43 -13.72 -8.38
CA LYS A 22 -8.65 -15.18 -8.31
C LYS A 22 -8.66 -15.86 -9.67
N ARG A 23 -9.01 -15.14 -10.75
CA ARG A 23 -9.12 -15.71 -12.09
C ARG A 23 -7.79 -15.86 -12.80
N SER A 24 -6.80 -15.02 -12.48
CA SER A 24 -5.46 -15.07 -13.06
C SER A 24 -4.44 -14.48 -12.10
N SER A 25 -3.37 -15.24 -11.83
CA SER A 25 -2.25 -14.78 -11.00
C SER A 25 -1.54 -13.56 -11.59
N PHE A 26 -1.47 -13.46 -12.92
CA PHE A 26 -0.88 -12.31 -13.60
C PHE A 26 -1.74 -11.05 -13.44
N VAL A 27 -3.06 -11.18 -13.62
CA VAL A 27 -4.00 -10.06 -13.36
C VAL A 27 -3.95 -9.66 -11.90
N GLY A 28 -3.89 -10.63 -10.98
CA GLY A 28 -3.74 -10.37 -9.56
C GLY A 28 -2.47 -9.60 -9.22
N ALA A 29 -1.33 -9.94 -9.84
CA ALA A 29 -0.08 -9.22 -9.65
C ALA A 29 -0.16 -7.77 -10.16
N ILE A 30 -0.74 -7.54 -11.35
CA ILE A 30 -0.95 -6.19 -11.88
C ILE A 30 -1.85 -5.39 -10.95
N LEU A 31 -3.01 -5.93 -10.58
CA LEU A 31 -3.96 -5.22 -9.74
C LEU A 31 -3.41 -4.92 -8.35
N ALA A 32 -2.65 -5.85 -7.75
CA ALA A 32 -1.99 -5.63 -6.46
C ALA A 32 -0.87 -4.57 -6.54
N SER A 33 -0.24 -4.40 -7.70
CA SER A 33 0.83 -3.40 -7.88
C SER A 33 0.32 -1.97 -8.07
N ILE A 34 -0.94 -1.79 -8.47
CA ILE A 34 -1.53 -0.47 -8.71
C ILE A 34 -1.96 0.16 -7.38
N PRO A 35 -1.60 1.43 -7.10
CA PRO A 35 -1.95 2.11 -5.85
C PRO A 35 -3.40 2.61 -5.84
N PHE A 36 -4.38 1.73 -6.02
CA PHE A 36 -5.80 2.09 -6.14
C PHE A 36 -6.32 2.88 -4.93
N VAL A 37 -5.92 2.47 -3.72
CA VAL A 37 -6.31 3.14 -2.47
C VAL A 37 -5.80 4.59 -2.46
N SER A 38 -4.55 4.81 -2.88
CA SER A 38 -3.96 6.14 -2.96
C SER A 38 -4.66 7.01 -4.01
N VAL A 39 -4.97 6.45 -5.19
CA VAL A 39 -5.70 7.18 -6.24
C VAL A 39 -7.09 7.60 -5.74
N LEU A 40 -7.84 6.70 -5.09
CA LEU A 40 -9.12 7.05 -4.49
C LEU A 40 -8.97 8.13 -3.42
N ALA A 41 -7.97 8.03 -2.54
CA ALA A 41 -7.70 9.03 -1.52
C ALA A 41 -7.42 10.41 -2.15
N PHE A 42 -6.60 10.47 -3.21
CA PHE A 42 -6.31 11.73 -3.91
C PHE A 42 -7.56 12.35 -4.55
N ILE A 43 -8.41 11.54 -5.19
CA ILE A 43 -9.68 12.00 -5.75
C ILE A 43 -10.55 12.62 -4.65
N TRP A 44 -10.70 11.94 -3.52
CA TRP A 44 -11.52 12.46 -2.42
C TRP A 44 -10.93 13.72 -1.80
N ILE A 45 -9.62 13.76 -1.55
CA ILE A 45 -8.94 14.97 -1.05
C ILE A 45 -9.16 16.13 -2.03
N TYR A 46 -9.00 15.90 -3.33
CA TYR A 46 -9.19 16.94 -4.33
C TYR A 46 -10.65 17.43 -4.42
N VAL A 47 -11.60 16.51 -4.36
CA VAL A 47 -13.03 16.84 -4.36
C VAL A 47 -13.39 17.68 -3.12
N ASP A 48 -12.89 17.30 -1.95
CA ASP A 48 -13.23 17.93 -0.68
C ASP A 48 -12.50 19.26 -0.45
N THR A 49 -11.22 19.35 -0.84
CA THR A 49 -10.35 20.47 -0.43
C THR A 49 -9.79 21.29 -1.59
N LYS A 50 -9.78 20.74 -2.80
CA LYS A 50 -9.05 21.29 -3.97
C LYS A 50 -7.55 21.54 -3.73
N ASN A 51 -6.99 21.01 -2.65
CA ASN A 51 -5.61 21.27 -2.23
C ASN A 51 -4.64 20.32 -2.94
N VAL A 52 -4.03 20.81 -4.02
CA VAL A 52 -3.03 20.07 -4.82
C VAL A 52 -1.70 19.88 -4.10
N GLU A 53 -1.34 20.78 -3.18
CA GLU A 53 -0.10 20.69 -2.39
C GLU A 53 -0.15 19.52 -1.42
N THR A 54 -1.29 19.31 -0.77
CA THR A 54 -1.53 18.15 0.12
C THR A 54 -1.43 16.84 -0.65
N ILE A 55 -1.99 16.79 -1.87
CA ILE A 55 -1.93 15.60 -2.74
C ILE A 55 -0.49 15.34 -3.17
N SER A 56 0.23 16.38 -3.61
CA SER A 56 1.64 16.30 -4.00
C SER A 56 2.50 15.76 -2.86
N LYS A 57 2.37 16.35 -1.66
CA LYS A 57 3.11 15.92 -0.48
C LYS A 57 2.82 14.45 -0.16
N LEU A 58 1.55 14.07 -0.07
CA LEU A 58 1.15 12.69 0.22
C LEU A 58 1.66 11.70 -0.85
N SER A 59 1.66 12.10 -2.12
CA SER A 59 2.21 11.30 -3.22
C SER A 59 3.70 11.04 -3.05
N TYR A 60 4.49 12.06 -2.70
CA TYR A 60 5.91 11.90 -2.40
C TYR A 60 6.15 11.02 -1.18
N SER A 61 5.35 11.18 -0.12
CA SER A 61 5.47 10.35 1.07
C SER A 61 5.15 8.88 0.78
N ILE A 62 4.09 8.61 0.01
CA ILE A 62 3.74 7.25 -0.42
C ILE A 62 4.85 6.66 -1.28
N PHE A 63 5.43 7.40 -2.23
CA PHE A 63 6.54 6.91 -3.06
C PHE A 63 7.69 6.34 -2.20
N TRP A 64 8.14 7.09 -1.20
CA TRP A 64 9.21 6.64 -0.31
C TRP A 64 8.80 5.46 0.56
N LEU A 65 7.56 5.44 1.04
CA LEU A 65 7.04 4.41 1.93
C LEU A 65 6.62 3.12 1.20
N VAL A 66 6.49 3.14 -0.13
CA VAL A 66 6.32 1.92 -0.93
C VAL A 66 7.59 1.08 -0.94
N ILE A 67 8.78 1.70 -0.96
CA ILE A 67 10.05 0.98 -0.98
C ILE A 67 10.20 -0.01 0.19
N PRO A 68 10.00 0.38 1.47
CA PRO A 68 10.05 -0.58 2.57
C PRO A 68 8.89 -1.58 2.55
N SER A 69 7.74 -1.26 1.94
CA SER A 69 6.63 -2.22 1.81
C SER A 69 6.95 -3.37 0.83
N LEU A 70 7.82 -3.14 -0.15
CA LEU A 70 8.31 -4.18 -1.07
C LEU A 70 9.04 -5.33 -0.35
N VAL A 71 9.57 -5.08 0.84
CA VAL A 71 10.22 -6.10 1.66
C VAL A 71 9.29 -7.27 1.98
N LEU A 72 8.00 -6.99 2.22
CA LEU A 72 6.99 -8.03 2.46
C LEU A 72 6.91 -9.02 1.27
N PHE A 73 6.91 -8.50 0.05
CA PHE A 73 6.78 -9.29 -1.17
C PHE A 73 8.02 -10.15 -1.46
N VAL A 74 9.17 -9.84 -0.86
CA VAL A 74 10.39 -10.65 -0.95
C VAL A 74 10.47 -11.66 0.19
N ILE A 75 10.24 -11.23 1.43
CA ILE A 75 10.43 -12.07 2.62
C ILE A 75 9.35 -13.13 2.74
N LEU A 76 8.09 -12.80 2.42
CA LEU A 76 6.97 -13.74 2.53
C LEU A 76 7.18 -15.02 1.71
N PRO A 77 7.49 -14.96 0.39
CA PRO A 77 7.73 -16.19 -0.38
C PRO A 77 8.98 -16.95 0.08
N ILE A 78 9.97 -16.29 0.68
CA ILE A 78 11.13 -16.98 1.27
C ILE A 78 10.70 -17.74 2.52
N PHE A 79 9.97 -17.11 3.44
CA PHE A 79 9.53 -17.74 4.68
C PHE A 79 8.53 -18.86 4.44
N LEU A 80 7.67 -18.75 3.41
CA LEU A 80 6.71 -19.80 3.04
C LEU A 80 7.39 -21.10 2.57
N LYS A 81 8.69 -21.08 2.24
CA LYS A 81 9.45 -22.30 1.91
C LYS A 81 9.82 -23.13 3.15
N TYR A 82 9.87 -22.51 4.32
CA TYR A 82 10.43 -23.11 5.54
C TYR A 82 9.44 -23.16 6.72
N PHE A 83 8.43 -22.30 6.73
CA PHE A 83 7.48 -22.17 7.84
C PHE A 83 6.03 -22.25 7.33
N ASN A 84 5.08 -22.44 8.25
CA ASN A 84 3.65 -22.36 7.91
C ASN A 84 3.23 -20.92 7.60
N PHE A 85 2.11 -20.78 6.90
CA PHE A 85 1.58 -19.49 6.44
C PHE A 85 1.53 -18.40 7.52
N TYR A 86 1.01 -18.72 8.71
CA TYR A 86 0.82 -17.74 9.77
C TYR A 86 2.15 -17.21 10.31
N ILE A 87 3.12 -18.11 10.55
CA ILE A 87 4.47 -17.73 10.99
C ILE A 87 5.19 -16.93 9.91
N SER A 88 5.10 -17.37 8.65
CA SER A 88 5.70 -16.67 7.52
C SER A 88 5.14 -15.25 7.38
N LEU A 89 3.82 -15.09 7.50
CA LEU A 89 3.15 -13.80 7.41
C LEU A 89 3.57 -12.86 8.54
N LEU A 90 3.48 -13.32 9.80
CA LEU A 90 3.85 -12.51 10.97
C LEU A 90 5.32 -12.10 10.92
N GLY A 91 6.21 -13.03 10.58
CA GLY A 91 7.64 -12.73 10.44
C GLY A 91 7.94 -11.72 9.34
N SER A 92 7.25 -11.83 8.20
CA SER A 92 7.41 -10.89 7.08
C SER A 92 6.88 -9.50 7.42
N ILE A 93 5.75 -9.41 8.14
CA ILE A 93 5.20 -8.15 8.65
C ILE A 93 6.20 -7.49 9.61
N PHE A 94 6.75 -8.26 10.55
CA PHE A 94 7.72 -7.74 11.52
C PHE A 94 8.97 -7.15 10.84
N ILE A 95 9.53 -7.87 9.86
CA ILE A 95 10.69 -7.39 9.08
C ILE A 95 10.32 -6.15 8.26
N THR A 96 9.10 -6.09 7.73
CA THR A 96 8.60 -4.91 7.01
C THR A 96 8.53 -3.70 7.94
N ILE A 97 8.01 -3.83 9.16
CA ILE A 97 7.96 -2.76 10.16
C ILE A 97 9.36 -2.23 10.48
N ILE A 98 10.34 -3.11 10.67
CA ILE A 98 11.74 -2.71 10.87
C ILE A 98 12.26 -1.92 9.67
N SER A 99 11.95 -2.38 8.46
CA SER A 99 12.36 -1.70 7.22
C SER A 99 11.76 -0.31 7.09
N TYR A 100 10.50 -0.12 7.51
CA TYR A 100 9.87 1.20 7.61
C TYR A 100 10.63 2.11 8.58
N TYR A 101 10.97 1.61 9.77
CA TYR A 101 11.72 2.38 10.76
C TYR A 101 13.09 2.82 10.23
N ILE A 102 13.81 1.91 9.56
CA ILE A 102 15.09 2.20 8.92
C ILE A 102 14.92 3.27 7.83
N MET A 103 13.94 3.10 6.94
CA MET A 103 13.70 4.04 5.84
C MET A 103 13.39 5.46 6.36
N ILE A 104 12.46 5.58 7.32
CA ILE A 104 12.09 6.87 7.91
C ILE A 104 13.31 7.52 8.57
N SER A 105 14.09 6.75 9.34
CA SER A 105 15.32 7.25 9.98
C SER A 105 16.37 7.73 8.97
N LEU A 106 16.51 7.04 7.84
CA LEU A 106 17.41 7.44 6.75
C LEU A 106 16.92 8.74 6.10
N LEU A 107 15.65 8.84 5.75
CA LEU A 107 15.07 10.04 5.13
C LEU A 107 15.23 11.27 6.02
N GLN A 108 15.01 11.13 7.33
CA GLN A 108 15.24 12.19 8.31
C GLN A 108 16.71 12.64 8.34
N LYS A 109 17.68 11.72 8.27
CA LYS A 109 19.11 12.06 8.19
C LYS A 109 19.48 12.85 6.94
N PHE A 110 18.77 12.63 5.84
CA PHE A 110 18.95 13.38 4.59
C PHE A 110 18.06 14.64 4.50
N ASN A 111 17.39 15.05 5.58
CA ASN A 111 16.46 16.18 5.63
C ASN A 111 15.29 16.08 4.62
N ILE A 112 14.90 14.87 4.24
CA ILE A 112 13.72 14.63 3.41
C ILE A 112 12.50 14.58 4.34
N SER A 113 11.63 15.59 4.27
CA SER A 113 10.40 15.64 5.05
C SER A 113 9.29 14.84 4.38
N LEU A 114 8.78 13.84 5.09
CA LEU A 114 7.57 13.09 4.73
C LEU A 114 6.29 13.87 5.08
#